data_AF-A0A1S4D5A9-F1
#
_entry.id   AF-A0A1S4D5A9-F1
#
_cell.length_a   1.000
_cell.length_b   1.000
_cell.length_c   1.000
_cell.angle_alpha   90.00
_cell.angle_beta   90.00
_cell.angle_gamma   90.00
#
_symmetry.space_group_name_H-M   'P 1'
#
loop_
_entity.id
_entity.type
_entity.pdbx_description
1 polymer ?
#
loop_
_entity_poly.entity_id
_entity_poly.type
_entity_poly.pdbx_seq_one_letter_code
_entity_poly.pdbx_strand_id
1 'polypeptide(L)'
;MELKLLLFLMPLWIFSHPLMLLDMAAGNFGVPVVVNGLYYGRATGMAPRARIAVYKAIYPSIGTLSDVLAAIDQAVLDGVDILTLSIGPDEPPEGTLTFLSLFEIFMLAAHKAGTFVVQAAGNQGPSPYSVISYSPWAVGVAACDIDRTYPATLILGNGLKIGGVGLSGPTFGGGLIQYKLVLAKDAVKKNSTFPRIFNADECQYPEAFDPLVVQDSVVICTFSAGFYNGNSSLMGIIHTANLLRFKAFVFVANPSYGDFIAEPIPFATPGIMIPTTIDTQNILQYYERVTVRDKNGFVVRYGGRAAISEGRIASYKGRAPIVSRFSSRGPDYIDQSKNPTDVLKPDILAPGHQIWAAWSPMSVLNPILSGHNFALLSGTSMATPHIAGVAALIKQYNPSWTPSMVASAMSTTATTYDNLGDPIMAHGFDLYTLYTSAPFGFGAGLVNPSHALDPGLIFSAGYEDYISFLCSLPNIDTAIVKSATGGVCGELFVNPSDLNLPSITITSLNGSRLVRRTVMNVGSKAETYVSAVLAPKGVMVDIQPSWFKIAPQETQHLHITLNVTQPLDEFTFGEIVLTGSLDHVVKMPLSIFPNVI
;
A
#
# COMPACT_ATOMS: atom_id res chain seq x y z
N MET A 1 -0.75 -31.52 -2.82
CA MET A 1 0.38 -30.68 -2.41
C MET A 1 -0.10 -29.79 -1.28
N GLU A 2 0.55 -29.86 -0.13
CA GLU A 2 0.15 -29.15 1.09
C GLU A 2 0.82 -27.78 1.10
N LEU A 3 0.06 -26.74 0.79
CA LEU A 3 0.65 -25.41 0.65
C LEU A 3 0.86 -24.78 2.03
N LYS A 4 2.11 -24.54 2.42
CA LYS A 4 2.48 -23.92 3.70
C LYS A 4 2.84 -22.45 3.45
N LEU A 5 1.96 -21.55 3.87
CA LEU A 5 2.16 -20.12 3.81
C LEU A 5 2.86 -19.66 5.09
N LEU A 6 4.04 -19.09 4.95
CA LEU A 6 4.81 -18.45 6.02
C LEU A 6 4.49 -16.97 6.03
N LEU A 7 4.20 -16.42 7.20
CA LEU A 7 4.04 -14.98 7.37
C LEU A 7 4.82 -14.49 8.58
N PHE A 8 5.63 -13.45 8.39
CA PHE A 8 6.43 -12.87 9.45
C PHE A 8 5.57 -12.19 10.51
N LEU A 9 5.77 -12.58 11.77
CA LEU A 9 4.90 -12.17 12.86
C LEU A 9 5.56 -11.22 13.86
N MET A 10 4.83 -10.15 14.13
CA MET A 10 4.75 -9.47 15.43
C MET A 10 3.86 -10.30 16.41
N PRO A 11 3.68 -9.96 17.69
CA PRO A 11 3.07 -10.86 18.69
C PRO A 11 1.57 -11.17 18.50
N LEU A 12 1.20 -12.46 18.41
CA LEU A 12 -0.18 -12.95 18.16
C LEU A 12 -1.26 -12.56 19.19
N TRP A 13 -0.90 -12.18 20.42
CA TRP A 13 -1.88 -12.02 21.52
C TRP A 13 -2.03 -10.58 22.03
N ILE A 14 -1.07 -9.71 21.75
CA ILE A 14 -1.07 -8.30 22.18
C ILE A 14 -1.10 -7.36 20.96
N PHE A 15 -0.70 -7.86 19.77
CA PHE A 15 -0.55 -7.10 18.53
C PHE A 15 -1.38 -7.79 17.45
N SER A 16 -2.37 -7.07 16.93
CA SER A 16 -3.33 -7.67 15.99
C SER A 16 -2.90 -7.57 14.53
N HIS A 17 -1.84 -6.81 14.25
CA HIS A 17 -1.30 -6.64 12.89
C HIS A 17 -0.98 -7.98 12.20
N PRO A 18 -0.30 -8.97 12.83
CA PRO A 18 -0.02 -10.26 12.19
C PRO A 18 -1.27 -11.09 11.89
N LEU A 19 -2.27 -11.04 12.77
CA LEU A 19 -3.53 -11.77 12.58
C LEU A 19 -4.24 -11.30 11.32
N MET A 20 -4.22 -9.99 11.04
CA MET A 20 -4.79 -9.42 9.81
C MET A 20 -4.12 -9.98 8.56
N LEU A 21 -2.79 -10.03 8.56
CA LEU A 21 -2.02 -10.48 7.40
C LEU A 21 -2.30 -11.95 7.07
N LEU A 22 -2.38 -12.79 8.11
CA LEU A 22 -2.75 -14.20 7.97
C LEU A 22 -4.15 -14.39 7.38
N ASP A 23 -5.11 -13.59 7.86
CA ASP A 23 -6.49 -13.61 7.38
C ASP A 23 -6.59 -13.17 5.90
N MET A 24 -5.86 -12.13 5.50
CA MET A 24 -5.83 -11.66 4.10
C MET A 24 -5.23 -12.71 3.14
N ALA A 25 -4.18 -13.41 3.56
CA ALA A 25 -3.54 -14.39 2.69
C ALA A 25 -4.32 -15.71 2.64
N ALA A 26 -4.76 -16.23 3.79
CA ALA A 26 -5.30 -17.58 3.91
C ALA A 26 -6.45 -17.72 4.94
N GLY A 27 -7.09 -16.61 5.31
CA GLY A 27 -8.28 -16.60 6.15
C GLY A 27 -9.41 -17.45 5.58
N ASN A 28 -10.17 -18.09 6.47
CA ASN A 28 -11.18 -19.07 6.06
C ASN A 28 -12.28 -18.43 5.19
N PHE A 29 -12.93 -19.26 4.39
CA PHE A 29 -13.98 -18.82 3.47
C PHE A 29 -15.22 -18.31 4.21
N GLY A 30 -15.72 -17.15 3.80
CA GLY A 30 -17.04 -16.64 4.16
C GLY A 30 -17.21 -16.22 5.62
N VAL A 31 -16.15 -15.80 6.32
CA VAL A 31 -16.22 -15.41 7.75
C VAL A 31 -16.94 -14.07 7.89
N PRO A 32 -18.01 -13.95 8.69
CA PRO A 32 -18.73 -12.69 8.85
C PRO A 32 -17.87 -11.63 9.55
N VAL A 33 -17.73 -10.47 8.91
CA VAL A 33 -17.04 -9.30 9.48
C VAL A 33 -18.05 -8.51 10.31
N VAL A 34 -17.93 -8.61 11.64
CA VAL A 34 -18.81 -7.92 12.58
C VAL A 34 -18.00 -7.02 13.51
N VAL A 35 -18.30 -5.72 13.49
CA VAL A 35 -17.66 -4.72 14.36
C VAL A 35 -18.73 -3.82 14.95
N ASN A 36 -18.70 -3.58 16.27
CA ASN A 36 -19.73 -2.83 17.00
C ASN A 36 -21.16 -3.34 16.75
N GLY A 37 -21.32 -4.67 16.65
CA GLY A 37 -22.61 -5.32 16.42
C GLY A 37 -23.15 -5.20 14.98
N LEU A 38 -22.33 -4.74 14.04
CA LEU A 38 -22.75 -4.47 12.67
C LEU A 38 -21.97 -5.32 11.67
N TYR A 39 -22.69 -5.79 10.67
CA TYR A 39 -22.16 -6.65 9.62
C TYR A 39 -21.65 -5.82 8.44
N TYR A 40 -20.37 -6.01 8.10
CA TYR A 40 -19.67 -5.31 7.00
C TYR A 40 -19.36 -6.23 5.81
N GLY A 41 -19.98 -7.42 5.76
CA GLY A 41 -19.75 -8.41 4.72
C GLY A 41 -19.08 -9.68 5.25
N ARG A 42 -18.56 -10.48 4.33
CA ARG A 42 -17.82 -11.71 4.63
C ARG A 42 -16.39 -11.58 4.14
N ALA A 43 -15.43 -11.87 5.01
CA ALA A 43 -14.01 -11.96 4.68
C ALA A 43 -13.67 -13.36 4.16
N THR A 44 -12.67 -13.42 3.29
CA THR A 44 -12.07 -14.65 2.74
C THR A 44 -10.66 -14.29 2.34
N GLY A 45 -9.67 -15.03 2.83
CA GLY A 45 -8.29 -14.85 2.39
C GLY A 45 -8.14 -15.28 0.93
N MET A 46 -7.10 -14.78 0.26
CA MET A 46 -6.86 -15.09 -1.16
C MET A 46 -6.71 -16.60 -1.42
N ALA A 47 -6.10 -17.35 -0.49
CA ALA A 47 -5.98 -18.80 -0.53
C ALA A 47 -6.57 -19.45 0.75
N PRO A 48 -7.91 -19.53 0.89
CA PRO A 48 -8.59 -19.83 2.17
C PRO A 48 -8.40 -21.27 2.68
N ARG A 49 -7.75 -22.14 1.89
CA ARG A 49 -7.40 -23.52 2.25
C ARG A 49 -5.91 -23.77 2.35
N ALA A 50 -5.07 -22.75 2.14
CA ALA A 50 -3.65 -22.84 2.41
C ALA A 50 -3.43 -23.06 3.91
N ARG A 51 -2.41 -23.84 4.28
CA ARG A 51 -2.00 -23.95 5.68
C ARG A 51 -1.14 -22.76 6.04
N ILE A 52 -1.26 -22.33 7.29
CA ILE A 52 -0.51 -21.20 7.83
C ILE A 52 0.56 -21.74 8.78
N ALA A 53 1.80 -21.29 8.61
CA ALA A 53 2.91 -21.53 9.53
C ALA A 53 3.39 -20.19 10.09
N VAL A 54 3.50 -20.12 11.42
CA VAL A 54 3.62 -18.88 12.18
C VAL A 54 4.98 -18.80 12.88
N TYR A 55 5.82 -17.86 12.44
CA TYR A 55 7.16 -17.60 12.97
C TYR A 55 7.26 -16.17 13.49
N LYS A 56 7.30 -16.03 14.80
CA LYS A 56 7.33 -14.75 15.50
C LYS A 56 8.76 -14.30 15.74
N ALA A 57 9.12 -13.16 15.16
CA ALA A 57 10.46 -12.58 15.24
C ALA A 57 10.50 -11.17 15.83
N ILE A 58 9.35 -10.51 15.97
CA ILE A 58 9.28 -9.14 16.48
C ILE A 58 8.50 -9.11 17.79
N TYR A 59 9.04 -8.42 18.79
CA TYR A 59 8.48 -8.33 20.14
C TYR A 59 8.23 -6.86 20.53
N PRO A 60 7.37 -6.60 21.53
CA PRO A 60 6.96 -5.24 21.93
C PRO A 60 8.11 -4.33 22.35
N SER A 61 9.15 -4.93 22.94
CA SER A 61 10.28 -4.22 23.53
C SER A 61 11.46 -4.10 22.56
N ILE A 62 11.78 -5.17 21.82
CA ILE A 62 12.88 -5.24 20.85
C ILE A 62 12.52 -6.31 19.80
N GLY A 63 12.58 -5.98 18.52
CA GLY A 63 12.73 -6.97 17.44
C GLY A 63 14.14 -6.84 16.88
N THR A 64 14.92 -7.92 16.89
CA THR A 64 16.27 -7.90 16.35
C THR A 64 16.30 -8.46 14.93
N LEU A 65 17.24 -7.98 14.10
CA LEU A 65 17.48 -8.59 12.80
C LEU A 65 17.82 -10.07 12.94
N SER A 66 18.56 -10.48 13.97
CA SER A 66 18.88 -11.89 14.23
C SER A 66 17.65 -12.78 14.43
N ASP A 67 16.64 -12.31 15.17
CA ASP A 67 15.38 -13.07 15.34
C ASP A 67 14.66 -13.23 14.01
N VAL A 68 14.72 -12.20 13.16
CA VAL A 68 14.13 -12.21 11.84
C VAL A 68 14.84 -13.22 10.94
N LEU A 69 16.17 -13.19 10.88
CA LEU A 69 16.93 -14.13 10.07
C LEU A 69 16.72 -15.58 10.52
N ALA A 70 16.71 -15.83 11.84
CA ALA A 70 16.45 -17.17 12.39
C ALA A 70 15.05 -17.70 12.02
N ALA A 71 14.04 -16.82 12.00
CA ALA A 71 12.70 -17.20 11.58
C ALA A 71 12.60 -17.47 10.07
N ILE A 72 13.32 -16.74 9.22
CA ILE A 72 13.41 -17.03 7.77
C ILE A 72 14.02 -18.42 7.58
N ASP A 73 15.17 -18.67 8.21
CA ASP A 73 15.92 -19.91 8.05
C ASP A 73 15.11 -21.13 8.53
N GLN A 74 14.55 -21.06 9.74
CA GLN A 74 13.72 -22.14 10.28
C GLN A 74 12.52 -22.44 9.38
N ALA A 75 11.90 -21.42 8.79
CA ALA A 75 10.75 -21.64 7.96
C ALA A 75 11.09 -22.26 6.60
N VAL A 76 12.24 -21.90 6.02
CA VAL A 76 12.78 -22.58 4.84
C VAL A 76 13.08 -24.05 5.16
N LEU A 77 13.68 -24.34 6.31
CA LEU A 77 13.93 -25.72 6.79
C LEU A 77 12.64 -26.53 6.98
N ASP A 78 11.58 -25.89 7.47
CA ASP A 78 10.26 -26.51 7.64
C ASP A 78 9.51 -26.73 6.30
N GLY A 79 10.09 -26.28 5.19
CA GLY A 79 9.61 -26.50 3.83
C GLY A 79 8.38 -25.65 3.48
N VAL A 80 8.40 -24.37 3.83
CA VAL A 80 7.33 -23.42 3.46
C VAL A 80 7.38 -23.11 1.96
N ASP A 81 6.22 -22.93 1.34
CA ASP A 81 6.14 -22.68 -0.10
C ASP A 81 6.34 -21.21 -0.45
N ILE A 82 5.82 -20.33 0.42
CA ILE A 82 5.75 -18.88 0.25
C ILE A 82 6.07 -18.22 1.58
N LEU A 83 7.03 -17.30 1.57
CA LEU A 83 7.47 -16.42 2.64
C LEU A 83 6.90 -15.02 2.41
N THR A 84 6.00 -14.55 3.29
CA THR A 84 5.49 -13.17 3.25
C THR A 84 6.04 -12.31 4.39
N LEU A 85 6.68 -11.22 3.99
CA LEU A 85 7.43 -10.28 4.81
C LEU A 85 6.78 -8.89 4.77
N SER A 86 5.93 -8.59 5.75
CA SER A 86 5.44 -7.22 5.95
C SER A 86 6.39 -6.41 6.84
N ILE A 87 7.69 -6.60 6.62
CA ILE A 87 8.82 -5.93 7.28
C ILE A 87 9.89 -5.64 6.22
N GLY A 88 10.63 -4.57 6.42
CA GLY A 88 11.86 -4.27 5.71
C GLY A 88 12.79 -3.47 6.63
N PRO A 89 14.02 -3.18 6.18
CA PRO A 89 14.90 -2.28 6.92
C PRO A 89 14.32 -0.86 6.95
N ASP A 90 14.65 -0.10 8.00
CA ASP A 90 14.26 1.32 8.09
C ASP A 90 15.05 2.18 7.09
N GLU A 91 16.32 1.82 6.84
CA GLU A 91 17.25 2.46 5.92
C GLU A 91 18.19 1.41 5.29
N PRO A 92 18.79 1.68 4.11
CA PRO A 92 19.84 0.84 3.56
C PRO A 92 21.03 0.69 4.54
N PRO A 93 21.75 -0.45 4.52
CA PRO A 93 22.87 -0.69 5.43
C PRO A 93 24.02 0.31 5.19
N GLU A 94 24.65 0.77 6.28
CA GLU A 94 25.87 1.57 6.19
C GLU A 94 27.06 0.71 5.77
N GLY A 95 27.85 1.18 4.79
CA GLY A 95 29.12 0.56 4.40
C GLY A 95 29.01 -0.81 3.70
N THR A 96 27.80 -1.28 3.36
CA THR A 96 27.58 -2.50 2.56
C THR A 96 26.60 -2.19 1.44
N LEU A 97 26.72 -2.86 0.30
CA LEU A 97 25.70 -2.77 -0.74
C LEU A 97 24.35 -3.26 -0.22
N THR A 98 23.27 -2.57 -0.58
CA THR A 98 21.91 -2.88 -0.17
C THR A 98 21.57 -4.37 -0.39
N PHE A 99 21.90 -4.90 -1.59
CA PHE A 99 21.66 -6.29 -2.00
C PHE A 99 22.49 -7.35 -1.25
N LEU A 100 23.53 -6.95 -0.52
CA LEU A 100 24.40 -7.84 0.25
C LEU A 100 24.18 -7.68 1.77
N SER A 101 23.12 -6.99 2.17
CA SER A 101 22.70 -7.03 3.57
C SER A 101 22.33 -8.48 3.96
N LEU A 102 22.50 -8.82 5.24
CA LEU A 102 22.13 -10.16 5.73
C LEU A 102 20.65 -10.49 5.47
N PHE A 103 19.77 -9.48 5.53
CA PHE A 103 18.36 -9.66 5.24
C PHE A 103 18.12 -10.07 3.78
N GLU A 104 18.76 -9.38 2.83
CA GLU A 104 18.65 -9.70 1.40
C GLU A 104 19.24 -11.08 1.07
N ILE A 105 20.38 -11.43 1.67
CA ILE A 105 21.04 -12.74 1.46
C ILE A 105 20.18 -13.90 1.96
N PHE A 106 19.52 -13.77 3.12
CA PHE A 106 18.63 -14.81 3.62
C PHE A 106 17.40 -14.98 2.73
N MET A 107 16.88 -13.89 2.13
CA MET A 107 15.84 -14.00 1.10
C MET A 107 16.34 -14.68 -0.18
N LEU A 108 17.59 -14.45 -0.60
CA LEU A 108 18.19 -15.16 -1.72
C LEU A 108 18.32 -16.66 -1.44
N ALA A 109 18.74 -17.03 -0.23
CA ALA A 109 18.82 -18.41 0.21
C ALA A 109 17.44 -19.09 0.24
N ALA A 110 16.40 -18.40 0.73
CA ALA A 110 15.02 -18.87 0.69
C ALA A 110 14.54 -19.11 -0.76
N HIS A 111 14.81 -18.15 -1.66
CA HIS A 111 14.51 -18.29 -3.08
C HIS A 111 15.24 -19.51 -3.70
N LYS A 112 16.53 -19.68 -3.39
CA LYS A 112 17.33 -20.84 -3.85
C LYS A 112 16.72 -22.17 -3.41
N ALA A 113 16.14 -22.22 -2.21
CA ALA A 113 15.44 -23.39 -1.69
C ALA A 113 14.03 -23.60 -2.32
N GLY A 114 13.60 -22.75 -3.25
CA GLY A 114 12.30 -22.84 -3.92
C GLY A 114 11.15 -22.18 -3.15
N THR A 115 11.45 -21.41 -2.10
CA THR A 115 10.47 -20.61 -1.35
C THR A 115 10.22 -19.30 -2.08
N PHE A 116 8.95 -18.99 -2.39
CA PHE A 116 8.60 -17.72 -3.00
C PHE A 116 8.58 -16.60 -1.97
N VAL A 117 9.38 -15.55 -2.16
CA VAL A 117 9.51 -14.45 -1.19
C VAL A 117 8.74 -13.23 -1.67
N VAL A 118 7.86 -12.70 -0.81
CA VAL A 118 7.11 -11.47 -1.06
C VAL A 118 7.29 -10.51 0.10
N GLN A 119 7.56 -9.25 -0.20
CA GLN A 119 7.92 -8.22 0.77
C GLN A 119 7.08 -6.94 0.56
N ALA A 120 6.75 -6.24 1.64
CA ALA A 120 6.16 -4.91 1.54
C ALA A 120 7.14 -3.89 0.93
N ALA A 121 6.69 -3.03 0.02
CA ALA A 121 7.53 -2.00 -0.58
C ALA A 121 7.92 -0.87 0.41
N GLY A 122 7.14 -0.68 1.49
CA GLY A 122 7.33 0.38 2.48
C GLY A 122 6.20 1.41 2.51
N ASN A 123 6.13 2.19 3.59
CA ASN A 123 5.08 3.18 3.82
C ASN A 123 5.60 4.63 3.90
N GLN A 124 6.75 4.92 3.26
CA GLN A 124 7.40 6.24 3.27
C GLN A 124 7.17 7.05 1.97
N GLY A 125 6.18 6.65 1.17
CA GLY A 125 5.74 7.41 0.00
C GLY A 125 5.10 8.76 0.36
N PRO A 126 4.84 9.64 -0.62
CA PRO A 126 4.94 9.40 -2.06
C PRO A 126 6.31 9.80 -2.65
N SER A 127 7.30 10.12 -1.81
CA SER A 127 8.64 10.53 -2.26
C SER A 127 9.33 9.45 -3.11
N PRO A 128 10.05 9.82 -4.18
CA PRO A 128 10.91 8.88 -4.90
C PRO A 128 12.02 8.34 -3.99
N TYR A 129 12.59 7.18 -4.36
CA TYR A 129 13.65 6.50 -3.59
C TYR A 129 13.26 6.23 -2.12
N SER A 130 12.00 5.85 -1.89
CA SER A 130 11.47 5.52 -0.56
C SER A 130 11.18 4.02 -0.41
N VAL A 131 11.39 3.22 -1.47
CA VAL A 131 11.25 1.76 -1.42
C VAL A 131 12.29 1.14 -0.49
N ILE A 132 11.87 0.11 0.23
CA ILE A 132 12.70 -0.68 1.17
C ILE A 132 12.70 -2.19 0.84
N SER A 133 12.10 -2.56 -0.29
CA SER A 133 12.22 -3.89 -0.89
C SER A 133 13.09 -3.77 -2.13
N TYR A 134 14.32 -4.27 -2.02
CA TYR A 134 15.38 -4.02 -2.98
C TYR A 134 15.59 -5.22 -3.90
N SER A 135 15.72 -6.42 -3.33
CA SER A 135 16.20 -7.57 -4.09
C SER A 135 15.34 -8.01 -5.27
N PRO A 136 15.96 -8.39 -6.41
CA PRO A 136 15.24 -8.96 -7.55
C PRO A 136 14.76 -10.41 -7.34
N TRP A 137 15.20 -11.07 -6.26
CA TRP A 137 14.72 -12.41 -5.85
C TRP A 137 13.56 -12.35 -4.82
N ALA A 138 13.08 -11.16 -4.48
CA ALA A 138 11.90 -10.96 -3.64
C ALA A 138 10.90 -10.05 -4.37
N VAL A 139 9.61 -10.37 -4.30
CA VAL A 139 8.56 -9.55 -4.93
C VAL A 139 8.14 -8.43 -3.97
N GLY A 140 8.50 -7.20 -4.29
CA GLY A 140 8.14 -5.98 -3.57
C GLY A 140 6.76 -5.48 -3.95
N VAL A 141 5.88 -5.33 -2.95
CA VAL A 141 4.45 -5.07 -3.17
C VAL A 141 4.07 -3.64 -2.76
N ALA A 142 3.57 -2.88 -3.73
CA ALA A 142 2.95 -1.57 -3.53
C ALA A 142 1.49 -1.71 -3.08
N ALA A 143 0.98 -0.67 -2.41
CA ALA A 143 -0.41 -0.59 -1.96
C ALA A 143 -1.25 0.35 -2.81
N CYS A 144 -2.47 -0.07 -3.13
CA CYS A 144 -3.51 0.78 -3.68
C CYS A 144 -4.80 0.75 -2.86
N ASP A 145 -5.68 1.70 -3.17
CA ASP A 145 -7.07 1.66 -2.77
C ASP A 145 -7.89 0.65 -3.58
N ILE A 146 -9.16 0.55 -3.17
CA ILE A 146 -10.21 -0.25 -3.81
C ILE A 146 -11.42 0.67 -4.06
N ASP A 147 -12.36 0.21 -4.88
CA ASP A 147 -13.56 0.97 -5.24
C ASP A 147 -14.54 1.22 -4.07
N ARG A 148 -14.28 0.58 -2.93
CA ARG A 148 -15.07 0.68 -1.70
C ARG A 148 -14.74 1.96 -0.93
N THR A 149 -15.78 2.71 -0.63
CA THR A 149 -15.75 3.89 0.24
C THR A 149 -16.84 3.80 1.31
N TYR A 150 -16.67 4.54 2.41
CA TYR A 150 -17.69 4.73 3.46
C TYR A 150 -18.14 6.19 3.49
N PRO A 151 -19.04 6.59 2.58
CA PRO A 151 -19.47 7.97 2.48
C PRO A 151 -20.35 8.33 3.68
N ALA A 152 -19.97 9.38 4.41
CA ALA A 152 -20.84 10.04 5.39
C ALA A 152 -21.17 11.46 4.90
N THR A 153 -22.29 12.01 5.35
CA THR A 153 -22.71 13.36 4.98
C THR A 153 -23.16 14.15 6.20
N LEU A 154 -22.60 15.35 6.35
CA LEU A 154 -23.10 16.36 7.27
C LEU A 154 -24.20 17.17 6.58
N ILE A 155 -25.37 17.22 7.20
CA ILE A 155 -26.54 17.96 6.69
C ILE A 155 -26.79 19.15 7.62
N LEU A 156 -26.57 20.35 7.11
CA LEU A 156 -26.75 21.60 7.85
C LEU A 156 -28.21 22.09 7.79
N GLY A 157 -28.61 22.95 8.73
CA GLY A 157 -29.98 23.47 8.84
C GLY A 157 -30.43 24.36 7.68
N ASN A 158 -29.50 24.83 6.85
CA ASN A 158 -29.80 25.51 5.59
C ASN A 158 -29.96 24.56 4.39
N GLY A 159 -29.89 23.24 4.61
CA GLY A 159 -29.99 22.21 3.57
C GLY A 159 -28.68 21.87 2.87
N LEU A 160 -27.57 22.56 3.17
CA LEU A 160 -26.26 22.24 2.61
C LEU A 160 -25.82 20.85 3.09
N LYS A 161 -25.36 20.03 2.14
CA LYS A 161 -24.84 18.68 2.37
C LYS A 161 -23.35 18.66 2.08
N ILE A 162 -22.56 18.23 3.04
CA ILE A 162 -21.11 18.21 2.96
C ILE A 162 -20.65 16.77 3.15
N GLY A 163 -19.91 16.26 2.17
CA GLY A 163 -19.33 14.93 2.22
C GLY A 163 -18.21 14.85 3.24
N GLY A 164 -18.04 13.69 3.86
CA GLY A 164 -16.95 13.44 4.78
C GLY A 164 -16.68 11.96 4.95
N VAL A 165 -15.73 11.66 5.82
CA VAL A 165 -15.31 10.31 6.14
C VAL A 165 -15.81 9.96 7.55
N GLY A 166 -16.51 8.84 7.69
CA GLY A 166 -16.96 8.39 8.99
C GLY A 166 -17.60 7.01 8.89
N LEU A 167 -17.12 6.07 9.71
CA LEU A 167 -17.66 4.72 9.78
C LEU A 167 -18.51 4.55 11.05
N SER A 168 -19.50 5.43 11.19
CA SER A 168 -20.37 5.49 12.37
C SER A 168 -21.84 5.65 11.99
N GLY A 169 -22.72 5.33 12.94
CA GLY A 169 -24.16 5.43 12.72
C GLY A 169 -24.62 6.88 12.58
N PRO A 170 -25.79 7.10 11.95
CA PRO A 170 -26.33 8.44 11.81
C PRO A 170 -26.70 9.02 13.18
N THR A 171 -26.81 10.35 13.22
CA THR A 171 -27.60 10.97 14.30
C THR A 171 -29.03 10.44 14.26
N PHE A 172 -29.69 10.33 15.42
CA PHE A 172 -31.08 9.83 15.49
C PHE A 172 -32.00 10.59 14.53
N GLY A 173 -32.91 9.86 13.86
CA GLY A 173 -33.72 10.39 12.77
C GLY A 173 -33.05 10.33 11.39
N GLY A 174 -31.83 9.79 11.25
CA GLY A 174 -31.23 9.46 9.95
C GLY A 174 -30.98 10.67 9.05
N GLY A 175 -30.71 11.84 9.64
CA GLY A 175 -30.58 13.11 8.91
C GLY A 175 -31.87 13.94 8.82
N LEU A 176 -33.03 13.39 9.20
CA LEU A 176 -34.32 14.11 9.21
C LEU A 176 -34.49 14.98 10.46
N ILE A 177 -33.90 14.56 11.58
CA ILE A 177 -33.95 15.30 12.85
C ILE A 177 -32.61 16.00 13.03
N GLN A 178 -32.66 17.33 13.13
CA GLN A 178 -31.47 18.15 13.29
C GLN A 178 -31.28 18.62 14.74
N TYR A 179 -30.04 18.55 15.20
CA TYR A 179 -29.60 18.90 16.53
C TYR A 179 -28.91 20.25 16.54
N LYS A 180 -28.84 20.89 17.71
CA LYS A 180 -28.11 22.15 17.91
C LYS A 180 -26.65 21.95 17.49
N LEU A 181 -26.15 22.78 16.59
CA LEU A 181 -24.75 22.80 16.17
C LEU A 181 -23.99 23.77 17.06
N VAL A 182 -22.86 23.34 17.60
CA VAL A 182 -22.04 24.11 18.55
C VAL A 182 -20.58 24.02 18.14
N LEU A 183 -19.90 25.15 18.02
CA LEU A 183 -18.44 25.17 17.84
C LEU A 183 -17.76 25.02 19.20
N ALA A 184 -16.80 24.11 19.33
CA ALA A 184 -16.14 23.80 20.61
C ALA A 184 -15.65 25.05 21.36
N LYS A 185 -15.01 26.00 20.65
CA LYS A 185 -14.53 27.27 21.18
C LYS A 185 -15.61 28.10 21.91
N ASP A 186 -16.85 27.99 21.45
CA ASP A 186 -17.99 28.77 21.97
C ASP A 186 -18.68 28.08 23.15
N ALA A 187 -18.27 26.86 23.49
CA ALA A 187 -18.84 26.08 24.57
C ALA A 187 -17.95 26.02 25.82
N VAL A 188 -16.84 26.78 25.84
CA VAL A 188 -15.91 26.83 26.97
C VAL A 188 -16.55 27.56 28.16
N LYS A 189 -16.35 27.03 29.38
CA LYS A 189 -16.84 27.63 30.62
C LYS A 189 -16.28 29.04 30.84
N LYS A 190 -17.17 30.02 31.05
CA LYS A 190 -16.83 31.46 31.20
C LYS A 190 -15.87 31.79 32.37
N ASN A 191 -15.93 31.02 33.47
CA ASN A 191 -15.11 31.24 34.67
C ASN A 191 -14.14 30.07 34.95
N SER A 192 -13.74 29.32 33.92
CA SER A 192 -12.87 28.16 34.14
C SER A 192 -11.45 28.56 34.53
N THR A 193 -10.87 27.82 35.47
CA THR A 193 -9.42 27.80 35.75
C THR A 193 -8.65 26.93 34.74
N PHE A 194 -9.33 26.47 33.67
CA PHE A 194 -8.73 25.60 32.67
C PHE A 194 -7.57 26.36 31.99
N PRO A 195 -6.34 25.80 31.99
CA PRO A 195 -5.19 26.51 31.46
C PRO A 195 -5.41 26.85 29.99
N ARG A 196 -5.28 28.14 29.62
CA ARG A 196 -5.37 28.62 28.22
C ARG A 196 -4.35 27.99 27.28
N ILE A 197 -3.41 27.21 27.82
CA ILE A 197 -2.39 26.46 27.10
C ILE A 197 -3.01 25.25 26.37
N PHE A 198 -4.11 24.69 26.89
CA PHE A 198 -4.79 23.56 26.28
C PHE A 198 -5.87 24.02 25.32
N ASN A 199 -5.85 23.49 24.09
CA ASN A 199 -6.81 23.90 23.06
C ASN A 199 -8.14 23.15 23.21
N ALA A 200 -9.16 23.84 23.72
CA ALA A 200 -10.51 23.29 23.85
C ALA A 200 -11.14 22.94 22.49
N ASP A 201 -10.67 23.57 21.40
CA ASP A 201 -11.21 23.37 20.05
C ASP A 201 -11.01 21.94 19.55
N GLU A 202 -10.04 21.21 20.10
CA GLU A 202 -9.75 19.82 19.74
C GLU A 202 -10.64 18.81 20.46
N CYS A 203 -11.52 19.26 21.37
CA CYS A 203 -12.44 18.41 22.14
C CYS A 203 -11.77 17.29 22.97
N GLN A 204 -10.53 17.50 23.42
CA GLN A 204 -9.78 16.50 24.18
C GLN A 204 -10.09 16.49 25.69
N TYR A 205 -10.58 17.62 26.23
CA TYR A 205 -10.69 17.85 27.67
C TYR A 205 -12.15 18.15 28.08
N PRO A 206 -12.87 17.19 28.66
CA PRO A 206 -14.28 17.37 29.06
C PRO A 206 -14.51 18.54 30.03
N GLU A 207 -13.57 18.77 30.93
CA GLU A 207 -13.62 19.82 31.96
C GLU A 207 -13.67 21.24 31.38
N ALA A 208 -13.16 21.44 30.16
CA ALA A 208 -13.14 22.74 29.49
C ALA A 208 -14.55 23.24 29.10
N PHE A 209 -15.48 22.31 28.83
CA PHE A 209 -16.79 22.62 28.28
C PHE A 209 -17.86 22.87 29.36
N ASP A 210 -18.81 23.75 29.05
CA ASP A 210 -20.09 23.86 29.77
C ASP A 210 -21.02 22.72 29.35
N PRO A 211 -21.34 21.76 30.24
CA PRO A 211 -22.17 20.60 29.90
C PRO A 211 -23.55 21.00 29.36
N LEU A 212 -24.14 22.10 29.83
CA LEU A 212 -25.47 22.55 29.38
C LEU A 212 -25.48 23.03 27.92
N VAL A 213 -24.32 23.48 27.43
CA VAL A 213 -24.17 23.95 26.05
C VAL A 213 -24.02 22.76 25.11
N VAL A 214 -23.13 21.82 25.44
CA VAL A 214 -22.73 20.72 24.54
C VAL A 214 -23.61 19.48 24.61
N GLN A 215 -24.32 19.29 25.73
CA GLN A 215 -25.26 18.18 25.87
C GLN A 215 -26.30 18.22 24.76
N ASP A 216 -26.62 17.05 24.23
CA ASP A 216 -27.63 16.85 23.19
C ASP A 216 -27.37 17.64 21.88
N SER A 217 -26.10 18.00 21.62
CA SER A 217 -25.68 18.83 20.49
C SER A 217 -24.74 18.11 19.54
N VAL A 218 -24.63 18.62 18.32
CA VAL A 218 -23.57 18.27 17.36
C VAL A 218 -22.43 19.25 17.59
N VAL A 219 -21.27 18.78 18.04
CA VAL A 219 -20.14 19.63 18.42
C VAL A 219 -19.05 19.60 17.33
N ILE A 220 -18.63 20.77 16.87
CA ILE A 220 -17.54 20.93 15.91
C ILE A 220 -16.22 20.97 16.68
N CYS A 221 -15.35 20.00 16.40
CA CYS A 221 -13.99 19.87 16.90
C CYS A 221 -13.01 20.09 15.76
N THR A 222 -11.85 20.70 16.03
CA THR A 222 -10.96 21.23 15.00
C THR A 222 -9.60 20.50 15.03
N PHE A 223 -9.07 20.16 13.86
CA PHE A 223 -7.70 19.68 13.71
C PHE A 223 -6.71 20.82 14.01
N SER A 224 -5.88 20.73 15.05
CA SER A 224 -4.92 21.80 15.36
C SER A 224 -3.59 21.27 15.90
N ALA A 225 -2.83 22.09 16.64
CA ALA A 225 -1.48 21.78 17.12
C ALA A 225 -1.38 20.41 17.82
N GLY A 226 -2.36 20.04 18.65
CA GLY A 226 -2.32 18.78 19.38
C GLY A 226 -2.45 17.58 18.45
N PHE A 227 -3.31 17.65 17.43
CA PHE A 227 -3.40 16.61 16.41
C PHE A 227 -2.14 16.57 15.52
N TYR A 228 -1.64 17.73 15.11
CA TYR A 228 -0.43 17.84 14.30
C TYR A 228 0.80 17.28 15.02
N ASN A 229 0.92 17.51 16.32
CA ASN A 229 2.03 17.04 17.15
C ASN A 229 1.81 15.62 17.71
N GLY A 230 0.66 14.98 17.46
CA GLY A 230 0.34 13.64 17.98
C GLY A 230 -0.07 13.58 19.46
N ASN A 231 -0.36 14.71 20.10
CA ASN A 231 -0.83 14.78 21.49
C ASN A 231 -2.35 14.58 21.62
N SER A 232 -3.09 14.81 20.53
CA SER A 232 -4.55 14.71 20.48
C SER A 232 -4.98 13.57 19.58
N SER A 233 -6.12 12.95 19.90
CA SER A 233 -6.63 11.79 19.16
C SER A 233 -8.14 11.83 18.98
N LEU A 234 -8.62 11.08 17.98
CA LEU A 234 -10.05 10.88 17.78
C LEU A 234 -10.70 10.17 18.99
N MET A 235 -9.94 9.30 19.68
CA MET A 235 -10.39 8.68 20.93
C MET A 235 -10.63 9.70 22.04
N GLY A 236 -9.80 10.74 22.13
CA GLY A 236 -10.04 11.86 23.06
C GLY A 236 -11.36 12.58 22.77
N ILE A 237 -11.66 12.82 21.48
CA ILE A 237 -12.95 13.39 21.06
C ILE A 237 -14.11 12.48 21.48
N ILE A 238 -14.02 11.18 21.16
CA ILE A 238 -15.07 10.20 21.48
C ILE A 238 -15.29 10.10 22.99
N HIS A 239 -14.22 10.10 23.79
CA HIS A 239 -14.29 10.09 25.24
C HIS A 239 -15.03 11.31 25.79
N THR A 240 -14.65 12.51 25.35
CA THR A 240 -15.33 13.76 25.70
C THR A 240 -16.79 13.76 25.29
N ALA A 241 -17.07 13.33 24.05
CA ALA A 241 -18.42 13.25 23.52
C ALA A 241 -19.33 12.34 24.36
N ASN A 242 -18.80 11.21 24.82
CA ASN A 242 -19.54 10.27 25.66
C ASN A 242 -19.78 10.81 27.08
N LEU A 243 -18.76 11.40 27.71
CA LEU A 243 -18.88 11.97 29.06
C LEU A 243 -19.86 13.13 29.12
N LEU A 244 -19.84 14.01 28.11
CA LEU A 244 -20.68 15.19 28.05
C LEU A 244 -21.97 14.99 27.25
N ARG A 245 -22.23 13.77 26.78
CA ARG A 245 -23.44 13.36 26.05
C ARG A 245 -23.70 14.21 24.80
N PHE A 246 -22.68 14.37 23.96
CA PHE A 246 -22.86 14.91 22.62
C PHE A 246 -23.82 13.99 21.85
N LYS A 247 -24.64 14.56 20.95
CA LYS A 247 -25.39 13.76 19.98
C LYS A 247 -24.49 13.27 18.85
N ALA A 248 -23.55 14.11 18.46
CA ALA A 248 -22.49 13.76 17.53
C ALA A 248 -21.32 14.73 17.63
N PHE A 249 -20.21 14.40 16.98
CA PHE A 249 -19.12 15.34 16.73
C PHE A 249 -18.84 15.49 15.23
N VAL A 250 -18.33 16.65 14.83
CA VAL A 250 -17.82 16.92 13.48
C VAL A 250 -16.37 17.32 13.65
N PHE A 251 -15.44 16.52 13.14
CA PHE A 251 -14.02 16.82 13.20
C PHE A 251 -13.58 17.49 11.89
N VAL A 252 -13.21 18.77 11.95
CA VAL A 252 -12.99 19.61 10.77
C VAL A 252 -11.53 20.02 10.62
N ALA A 253 -11.09 20.21 9.38
CA ALA A 253 -9.76 20.72 9.08
C ALA A 253 -9.60 22.17 9.55
N ASN A 254 -8.37 22.62 9.75
CA ASN A 254 -8.13 23.99 10.16
C ASN A 254 -7.33 24.71 9.08
N PRO A 255 -7.81 25.85 8.56
CA PRO A 255 -7.06 26.63 7.57
C PRO A 255 -5.63 26.98 7.97
N SER A 256 -5.33 27.08 9.27
CA SER A 256 -3.98 27.32 9.78
C SER A 256 -3.05 26.10 9.74
N TYR A 257 -3.61 24.88 9.66
CA TYR A 257 -2.87 23.62 9.60
C TYR A 257 -3.03 22.88 8.27
N GLY A 258 -3.97 23.32 7.43
CA GLY A 258 -4.30 22.72 6.15
C GLY A 258 -5.29 21.55 6.29
N ASP A 259 -5.39 20.82 5.18
CA ASP A 259 -6.18 19.60 5.09
C ASP A 259 -5.49 18.47 5.88
N PHE A 260 -6.26 17.46 6.30
CA PHE A 260 -5.71 16.27 6.97
C PHE A 260 -6.19 14.98 6.30
N ILE A 261 -5.53 13.86 6.55
CA ILE A 261 -5.96 12.54 6.04
C ILE A 261 -7.01 11.95 6.98
N ALA A 262 -8.21 11.69 6.47
CA ALA A 262 -9.26 11.03 7.22
C ALA A 262 -9.39 9.54 6.81
N GLU A 263 -9.35 8.64 7.79
CA GLU A 263 -9.53 7.20 7.58
C GLU A 263 -10.88 6.75 8.19
N PRO A 264 -11.65 5.86 7.54
CA PRO A 264 -12.93 5.38 8.05
C PRO A 264 -12.70 4.41 9.21
N ILE A 265 -12.64 4.94 10.43
CA ILE A 265 -12.49 4.14 11.65
C ILE A 265 -13.87 3.89 12.27
N PRO A 266 -14.24 2.64 12.62
CA PRO A 266 -15.50 2.35 13.30
C PRO A 266 -15.52 2.95 14.71
N PHE A 267 -16.52 3.75 15.02
CA PHE A 267 -16.75 4.23 16.39
C PHE A 267 -18.25 4.30 16.71
N ALA A 268 -18.60 4.14 18.00
CA ALA A 268 -19.98 3.98 18.45
C ALA A 268 -20.79 5.28 18.49
N THR A 269 -20.13 6.41 18.74
CA THR A 269 -20.74 7.74 18.81
C THR A 269 -20.91 8.32 17.40
N PRO A 270 -22.09 8.81 16.97
CA PRO A 270 -22.22 9.42 15.66
C PRO A 270 -21.17 10.52 15.44
N GLY A 271 -20.50 10.48 14.29
CA GLY A 271 -19.42 11.41 14.01
C GLY A 271 -18.92 11.34 12.58
N ILE A 272 -18.39 12.47 12.11
CA ILE A 272 -17.89 12.64 10.75
C ILE A 272 -16.63 13.49 10.75
N MET A 273 -15.68 13.13 9.90
CA MET A 273 -14.47 13.88 9.63
C MET A 273 -14.63 14.63 8.31
N ILE A 274 -14.35 15.93 8.33
CA ILE A 274 -14.39 16.85 7.19
C ILE A 274 -12.95 17.31 6.95
N PRO A 275 -12.20 16.59 6.10
CA PRO A 275 -10.76 16.76 6.01
C PRO A 275 -10.30 17.96 5.20
N THR A 276 -11.18 18.59 4.43
CA THR A 276 -10.82 19.72 3.58
C THR A 276 -11.13 21.04 4.26
N THR A 277 -10.22 21.99 4.12
CA THR A 277 -10.37 23.36 4.61
C THR A 277 -11.48 24.11 3.90
N ILE A 278 -11.72 23.82 2.62
CA ILE A 278 -12.81 24.39 1.82
C ILE A 278 -14.18 24.02 2.43
N ASP A 279 -14.40 22.73 2.71
CA ASP A 279 -15.66 22.28 3.32
C ASP A 279 -15.80 22.81 4.75
N THR A 280 -14.70 22.90 5.48
CA THR A 280 -14.71 23.50 6.82
C THR A 280 -15.13 24.97 6.79
N GLN A 281 -14.63 25.76 5.83
CA GLN A 281 -15.04 27.16 5.68
C GLN A 281 -16.55 27.27 5.43
N ASN A 282 -17.13 26.39 4.61
CA ASN A 282 -18.57 26.36 4.37
C ASN A 282 -19.37 26.08 5.66
N ILE A 283 -18.89 25.15 6.50
CA ILE A 283 -19.51 24.84 7.81
C ILE A 283 -19.44 26.06 8.75
N LEU A 284 -18.26 26.66 8.89
CA LEU A 284 -18.04 27.77 9.81
C LEU A 284 -18.77 29.04 9.38
N GLN A 285 -18.83 29.34 8.07
CA GLN A 285 -19.62 30.44 7.54
C GLN A 285 -21.11 30.28 7.85
N TYR A 286 -21.65 29.06 7.66
CA TYR A 286 -23.03 28.76 8.06
C TYR A 286 -23.23 29.00 9.55
N TYR A 287 -22.34 28.43 10.39
CA TYR A 287 -22.42 28.52 11.84
C TYR A 287 -22.38 29.96 12.36
N GLU A 288 -21.44 30.78 11.88
CA GLU A 288 -21.32 32.19 12.31
C GLU A 288 -22.53 33.02 11.86
N ARG A 289 -23.10 32.76 10.67
CA ARG A 289 -24.28 33.50 10.17
C ARG A 289 -25.53 33.30 11.03
N VAL A 290 -25.68 32.12 11.63
CA VAL A 290 -26.87 31.74 12.40
C VAL A 290 -26.66 31.81 13.91
N THR A 291 -25.45 32.12 14.36
CA THR A 291 -25.09 32.24 15.78
C THR A 291 -25.12 33.71 16.20
N VAL A 292 -25.82 34.00 17.30
CA VAL A 292 -25.91 35.38 17.83
C VAL A 292 -24.89 35.53 18.95
N ARG A 293 -24.03 36.55 18.84
CA ARG A 293 -22.99 36.88 19.81
C ARG A 293 -23.26 38.22 20.49
N ASP A 294 -22.79 38.38 21.72
CA ASP A 294 -22.75 39.66 22.41
C ASP A 294 -21.55 40.52 21.97
N LYS A 295 -21.45 41.73 22.50
CA LYS A 295 -20.37 42.69 22.22
C LYS A 295 -18.97 42.19 22.61
N ASN A 296 -18.88 41.19 23.48
CA ASN A 296 -17.63 40.59 23.95
C ASN A 296 -17.29 39.32 23.14
N GLY A 297 -18.10 38.98 22.14
CA GLY A 297 -17.92 37.81 21.28
C GLY A 297 -18.50 36.50 21.83
N PHE A 298 -19.14 36.52 23.01
CA PHE A 298 -19.74 35.32 23.59
C PHE A 298 -21.06 34.99 22.90
N VAL A 299 -21.32 33.71 22.67
CA VAL A 299 -22.59 33.25 22.10
C VAL A 299 -23.71 33.44 23.12
N VAL A 300 -24.76 34.14 22.70
CA VAL A 300 -26.02 34.28 23.45
C VAL A 300 -27.12 33.35 22.91
N ARG A 301 -27.03 32.96 21.63
CA ARG A 301 -27.98 32.02 21.02
C ARG A 301 -27.31 31.20 19.91
N TYR A 302 -27.37 29.88 20.05
CA TYR A 302 -26.94 28.92 19.02
C TYR A 302 -28.11 28.64 18.07
N GLY A 303 -28.09 29.24 16.87
CA GLY A 303 -29.12 29.01 15.85
C GLY A 303 -28.77 27.91 14.85
N GLY A 304 -27.52 27.42 14.87
CA GLY A 304 -27.06 26.38 13.96
C GLY A 304 -27.73 25.05 14.24
N ARG A 305 -28.07 24.33 13.17
CA ARG A 305 -28.57 22.96 13.25
C ARG A 305 -27.81 22.05 12.31
N ALA A 306 -27.61 20.80 12.71
CA ALA A 306 -26.96 19.80 11.88
C ALA A 306 -27.43 18.38 12.20
N ALA A 307 -27.22 17.47 11.25
CA ALA A 307 -27.40 16.04 11.41
C ALA A 307 -26.33 15.30 10.59
N ILE A 308 -26.01 14.07 10.96
CA ILE A 308 -25.07 13.19 10.24
C ILE A 308 -25.86 12.02 9.66
N SER A 309 -25.65 11.72 8.39
CA SER A 309 -26.25 10.57 7.70
C SER A 309 -25.58 9.24 8.08
N GLU A 310 -26.12 8.13 7.60
CA GLU A 310 -25.51 6.81 7.78
C GLU A 310 -24.16 6.76 7.05
N GLY A 311 -23.10 6.40 7.78
CA GLY A 311 -21.73 6.26 7.24
C GLY A 311 -21.24 4.81 7.17
N ARG A 312 -22.02 3.85 7.68
CA ARG A 312 -21.58 2.44 7.80
C ARG A 312 -21.90 1.59 6.57
N ILE A 313 -22.65 2.15 5.63
CA ILE A 313 -22.99 1.48 4.37
C ILE A 313 -21.87 1.76 3.37
N ALA A 314 -21.23 0.69 2.91
CA ALA A 314 -20.21 0.77 1.87
C ALA A 314 -20.81 1.18 0.52
N SER A 315 -20.06 1.97 -0.25
CA SER A 315 -20.34 2.31 -1.64
C SER A 315 -19.18 1.83 -2.52
N TYR A 316 -19.49 1.12 -3.61
CA TYR A 316 -18.54 0.51 -4.55
C TYR A 316 -18.51 1.27 -5.88
N LYS A 317 -18.37 2.59 -5.78
CA LYS A 317 -18.40 3.51 -6.94
C LYS A 317 -17.11 4.32 -7.06
N GLY A 318 -16.14 4.06 -6.18
CA GLY A 318 -14.84 4.74 -6.22
C GLY A 318 -14.07 4.35 -7.48
N ARG A 319 -13.27 5.29 -7.97
CA ARG A 319 -12.22 5.00 -8.96
C ARG A 319 -11.13 4.19 -8.28
N ALA A 320 -10.74 3.06 -8.85
CA ALA A 320 -9.71 2.18 -8.29
C ALA A 320 -9.07 1.27 -9.36
N PRO A 321 -7.79 0.89 -9.23
CA PRO A 321 -6.92 1.24 -8.12
C PRO A 321 -6.23 2.59 -8.32
N ILE A 322 -5.93 3.25 -7.22
CA ILE A 322 -5.07 4.41 -7.11
C ILE A 322 -3.95 4.05 -6.14
N VAL A 323 -2.69 4.27 -6.54
CA VAL A 323 -1.56 3.97 -5.67
C VAL A 323 -1.62 4.86 -4.43
N SER A 324 -1.66 4.23 -3.26
CA SER A 324 -1.80 4.90 -1.98
C SER A 324 -0.68 5.89 -1.73
N ARG A 325 -1.00 7.01 -1.08
CA ARG A 325 -0.03 8.08 -0.78
C ARG A 325 1.19 7.54 -0.04
N PHE A 326 0.97 6.74 1.00
CA PHE A 326 2.03 6.19 1.83
C PHE A 326 2.85 5.13 1.10
N SER A 327 2.35 4.52 0.01
CA SER A 327 3.07 3.44 -0.66
C SER A 327 4.41 3.97 -1.18
N SER A 328 5.50 3.39 -0.69
CA SER A 328 6.85 3.75 -1.09
C SER A 328 7.07 3.60 -2.60
N ARG A 329 7.95 4.44 -3.15
CA ARG A 329 8.22 4.57 -4.58
C ARG A 329 9.67 4.22 -4.90
N GLY A 330 9.88 3.65 -6.09
CA GLY A 330 11.20 3.56 -6.69
C GLY A 330 11.75 4.94 -7.10
N PRO A 331 12.88 4.99 -7.83
CA PRO A 331 13.71 3.85 -8.23
C PRO A 331 14.33 3.09 -7.05
N ASP A 332 14.80 1.88 -7.34
CA ASP A 332 15.64 1.09 -6.43
C ASP A 332 17.10 1.59 -6.43
N TYR A 333 17.88 1.27 -5.39
CA TYR A 333 19.22 1.83 -5.18
C TYR A 333 20.19 0.87 -4.47
N ILE A 334 21.48 0.99 -4.81
CA ILE A 334 22.54 0.06 -4.38
C ILE A 334 23.17 0.39 -3.02
N ASP A 335 22.99 1.61 -2.49
CA ASP A 335 23.66 2.08 -1.25
C ASP A 335 22.92 3.24 -0.53
N GLN A 336 23.47 3.66 0.62
CA GLN A 336 22.95 4.77 1.44
C GLN A 336 22.94 6.13 0.74
N SER A 337 23.76 6.32 -0.30
CA SER A 337 23.75 7.54 -1.13
C SER A 337 22.61 7.53 -2.17
N LYS A 338 21.79 6.47 -2.17
CA LYS A 338 20.67 6.27 -3.10
C LYS A 338 21.13 6.24 -4.57
N ASN A 339 22.32 5.69 -4.82
CA ASN A 339 22.79 5.45 -6.17
C ASN A 339 21.83 4.47 -6.88
N PRO A 340 21.16 4.86 -7.98
CA PRO A 340 20.12 4.04 -8.59
C PRO A 340 20.66 2.71 -9.14
N THR A 341 19.79 1.70 -9.21
CA THR A 341 20.12 0.38 -9.79
C THR A 341 19.21 0.00 -10.96
N ASP A 342 19.71 -0.84 -11.87
CA ASP A 342 19.02 -1.30 -13.08
C ASP A 342 17.95 -2.38 -12.79
N VAL A 343 17.17 -2.20 -11.71
CA VAL A 343 16.07 -3.08 -11.28
C VAL A 343 14.83 -2.24 -10.98
N LEU A 344 13.67 -2.69 -11.45
CA LEU A 344 12.40 -2.04 -11.18
C LEU A 344 11.91 -2.40 -9.77
N LYS A 345 11.61 -1.38 -8.96
CA LYS A 345 10.83 -1.52 -7.72
C LYS A 345 9.80 -0.40 -7.59
N PRO A 346 8.64 -0.67 -6.96
CA PRO A 346 8.12 -1.98 -6.55
C PRO A 346 7.85 -2.89 -7.76
N ASP A 347 7.63 -4.19 -7.56
CA ASP A 347 7.38 -5.14 -8.66
C ASP A 347 5.92 -5.19 -9.08
N ILE A 348 5.00 -5.09 -8.13
CA ILE A 348 3.56 -5.27 -8.36
C ILE A 348 2.71 -4.43 -7.39
N LEU A 349 1.48 -4.12 -7.80
CA LEU A 349 0.48 -3.41 -7.01
C LEU A 349 -0.61 -4.37 -6.51
N ALA A 350 -1.02 -4.21 -5.26
CA ALA A 350 -2.16 -4.94 -4.69
C ALA A 350 -2.97 -4.09 -3.68
N PRO A 351 -4.23 -4.47 -3.40
CA PRO A 351 -5.06 -3.79 -2.41
C PRO A 351 -4.39 -3.72 -1.04
N GLY A 352 -4.16 -2.50 -0.55
CA GLY A 352 -3.50 -2.27 0.74
C GLY A 352 -4.07 -1.09 1.52
N HIS A 353 -5.01 -0.32 0.97
CA HIS A 353 -5.67 0.80 1.65
C HIS A 353 -7.05 0.37 2.15
N GLN A 354 -7.35 0.58 3.44
CA GLN A 354 -8.66 0.29 4.04
C GLN A 354 -9.12 -1.16 3.79
N ILE A 355 -8.33 -2.13 4.21
CA ILE A 355 -8.63 -3.56 4.09
C ILE A 355 -9.17 -4.10 5.43
N TRP A 356 -10.31 -4.79 5.37
CA TRP A 356 -10.90 -5.46 6.53
C TRP A 356 -10.17 -6.78 6.74
N ALA A 357 -9.70 -7.03 7.97
CA ALA A 357 -9.18 -8.35 8.34
C ALA A 357 -9.28 -8.59 9.85
N ALA A 358 -9.09 -9.86 10.23
CA ALA A 358 -9.18 -10.32 11.61
C ALA A 358 -8.23 -9.54 12.54
N TRP A 359 -8.76 -9.15 13.70
CA TRP A 359 -8.08 -8.35 14.73
C TRP A 359 -8.23 -9.02 16.09
N SER A 360 -7.20 -8.93 16.93
CA SER A 360 -7.30 -9.41 18.31
C SER A 360 -8.02 -8.37 19.18
N PRO A 361 -9.09 -8.75 19.91
CA PRO A 361 -9.81 -7.83 20.80
C PRO A 361 -8.95 -7.39 21.99
N MET A 362 -7.87 -8.11 22.30
CA MET A 362 -6.92 -7.79 23.37
C MET A 362 -5.80 -6.84 22.93
N SER A 363 -5.89 -6.25 21.73
CA SER A 363 -4.85 -5.35 21.24
C SER A 363 -4.70 -4.11 22.10
N VAL A 364 -3.45 -3.76 22.43
CA VAL A 364 -3.12 -2.60 23.27
C VAL A 364 -2.56 -1.41 22.47
N LEU A 365 -2.05 -1.64 21.26
CA LEU A 365 -1.40 -0.60 20.45
C LEU A 365 -2.37 0.37 19.78
N ASN A 366 -3.63 -0.02 19.61
CA ASN A 366 -4.63 0.83 18.99
C ASN A 366 -5.92 0.85 19.83
N PRO A 367 -6.00 1.74 20.84
CA PRO A 367 -7.12 1.76 21.78
C PRO A 367 -8.49 1.91 21.13
N ILE A 368 -8.59 2.58 19.97
CA ILE A 368 -9.85 2.73 19.23
C ILE A 368 -10.38 1.41 18.65
N LEU A 369 -9.50 0.42 18.49
CA LEU A 369 -9.82 -0.90 17.96
C LEU A 369 -9.91 -1.96 19.06
N SER A 370 -9.75 -1.58 20.33
CA SER A 370 -9.83 -2.51 21.46
C SER A 370 -11.22 -3.12 21.57
N GLY A 371 -11.31 -4.43 21.80
CA GLY A 371 -12.57 -5.17 21.86
C GLY A 371 -13.14 -5.58 20.50
N HIS A 372 -12.54 -5.21 19.36
CA HIS A 372 -12.99 -5.65 18.04
C HIS A 372 -12.28 -6.93 17.57
N ASN A 373 -13.01 -7.80 16.86
CA ASN A 373 -12.47 -9.00 16.21
C ASN A 373 -12.03 -8.76 14.76
N PHE A 374 -12.33 -7.60 14.20
CA PHE A 374 -11.93 -7.17 12.86
C PHE A 374 -11.55 -5.70 12.90
N ALA A 375 -10.61 -5.31 12.05
CA ALA A 375 -10.19 -3.94 11.89
C ALA A 375 -10.03 -3.59 10.40
N LEU A 376 -10.18 -2.30 10.10
CA LEU A 376 -9.96 -1.74 8.78
C LEU A 376 -8.65 -0.94 8.84
N LEU A 377 -7.59 -1.44 8.20
CA LEU A 377 -6.26 -0.82 8.22
C LEU A 377 -5.69 -0.62 6.81
N SER A 378 -4.64 0.19 6.74
CA SER A 378 -3.95 0.56 5.52
C SER A 378 -2.44 0.35 5.65
N GLY A 379 -1.78 -0.09 4.59
CA GLY A 379 -0.34 -0.27 4.51
C GLY A 379 0.08 -1.18 3.36
N THR A 380 1.31 -1.05 2.89
CA THR A 380 1.93 -2.08 2.01
C THR A 380 2.00 -3.43 2.70
N SER A 381 2.06 -3.44 4.04
CA SER A 381 1.85 -4.62 4.86
C SER A 381 0.56 -5.37 4.50
N MET A 382 -0.57 -4.69 4.26
CA MET A 382 -1.84 -5.32 3.88
C MET A 382 -1.88 -5.76 2.41
N ALA A 383 -1.07 -5.15 1.54
CA ALA A 383 -0.96 -5.53 0.14
C ALA A 383 -0.15 -6.84 -0.04
N THR A 384 0.96 -6.99 0.70
CA THR A 384 1.83 -8.19 0.68
C THR A 384 1.08 -9.53 0.79
N PRO A 385 0.18 -9.77 1.78
CA PRO A 385 -0.52 -11.05 1.92
C PRO A 385 -1.48 -11.35 0.77
N HIS A 386 -1.99 -10.35 0.06
CA HIS A 386 -2.77 -10.61 -1.15
C HIS A 386 -1.91 -11.31 -2.21
N ILE A 387 -0.71 -10.79 -2.47
CA ILE A 387 0.24 -11.39 -3.40
C ILE A 387 0.70 -12.77 -2.91
N ALA A 388 0.93 -12.94 -1.60
CA ALA A 388 1.25 -14.24 -1.03
C ALA A 388 0.16 -15.28 -1.32
N GLY A 389 -1.12 -14.93 -1.14
CA GLY A 389 -2.22 -15.83 -1.44
C GLY A 389 -2.44 -16.05 -2.94
N VAL A 390 -2.13 -15.08 -3.81
CA VAL A 390 -2.14 -15.30 -5.27
C VAL A 390 -1.03 -16.26 -5.68
N ALA A 391 0.20 -16.06 -5.19
CA ALA A 391 1.32 -16.97 -5.41
C ALA A 391 0.99 -18.39 -4.94
N ALA A 392 0.25 -18.52 -3.84
CA ALA A 392 -0.24 -19.79 -3.31
C ALA A 392 -1.15 -20.52 -4.30
N LEU A 393 -2.12 -19.81 -4.89
CA LEU A 393 -3.01 -20.37 -5.90
C LEU A 393 -2.24 -20.76 -7.17
N ILE A 394 -1.30 -19.92 -7.63
CA ILE A 394 -0.47 -20.20 -8.80
C ILE A 394 0.37 -21.45 -8.56
N LYS A 395 1.05 -21.56 -7.41
CA LYS A 395 1.88 -22.73 -7.06
C LYS A 395 1.04 -23.98 -6.85
N GLN A 396 -0.20 -23.86 -6.36
CA GLN A 396 -1.15 -24.98 -6.30
C GLN A 396 -1.49 -25.51 -7.71
N TYR A 397 -1.72 -24.61 -8.66
CA TYR A 397 -2.04 -24.97 -10.05
C TYR A 397 -0.81 -25.46 -10.84
N ASN A 398 0.35 -24.85 -10.58
CA ASN A 398 1.64 -25.16 -11.21
C ASN A 398 2.72 -25.54 -10.16
N PRO A 399 2.69 -26.78 -9.64
CA PRO A 399 3.60 -27.26 -8.59
C PRO A 399 5.10 -27.11 -8.86
N SER A 400 5.50 -27.23 -10.13
CA SER A 400 6.90 -27.26 -10.55
C SER A 400 7.47 -25.89 -10.84
N TRP A 401 6.67 -24.82 -10.77
CA TRP A 401 7.14 -23.48 -11.06
C TRP A 401 8.08 -22.98 -9.97
N THR A 402 9.20 -22.42 -10.41
CA THR A 402 10.14 -21.75 -9.51
C THR A 402 9.55 -20.44 -9.00
N PRO A 403 10.10 -19.85 -7.93
CA PRO A 403 9.64 -18.55 -7.46
C PRO A 403 9.68 -17.44 -8.53
N SER A 404 10.72 -17.42 -9.39
CA SER A 404 10.83 -16.44 -10.48
C SER A 404 9.77 -16.64 -11.57
N MET A 405 9.38 -17.88 -11.88
CA MET A 405 8.26 -18.17 -12.79
C MET A 405 6.93 -17.66 -12.22
N VAL A 406 6.68 -17.86 -10.92
CA VAL A 406 5.48 -17.36 -10.24
C VAL A 406 5.46 -15.82 -10.22
N ALA A 407 6.60 -15.18 -9.91
CA ALA A 407 6.74 -13.71 -9.97
C ALA A 407 6.46 -13.18 -11.38
N SER A 408 7.06 -13.82 -12.39
CA SER A 408 6.88 -13.44 -13.78
C SER A 408 5.43 -13.53 -14.22
N ALA A 409 4.72 -14.61 -13.88
CA ALA A 409 3.32 -14.78 -14.27
C ALA A 409 2.42 -13.67 -13.72
N MET A 410 2.66 -13.25 -12.47
CA MET A 410 1.91 -12.12 -11.87
C MET A 410 2.28 -10.78 -12.51
N SER A 411 3.57 -10.57 -12.78
CA SER A 411 4.07 -9.32 -13.37
C SER A 411 3.57 -9.12 -14.80
N THR A 412 3.73 -10.12 -15.67
CA THR A 412 3.44 -9.96 -17.11
C THR A 412 1.95 -9.84 -17.43
N THR A 413 1.09 -10.28 -16.52
CA THR A 413 -0.38 -10.28 -16.66
C THR A 413 -1.08 -9.19 -15.86
N ALA A 414 -0.31 -8.36 -15.13
CA ALA A 414 -0.83 -7.25 -14.35
C ALA A 414 -1.53 -6.20 -15.24
N THR A 415 -2.55 -5.53 -14.67
CA THR A 415 -3.24 -4.43 -15.35
C THR A 415 -2.67 -3.08 -14.93
N THR A 416 -2.45 -2.22 -15.91
CA THR A 416 -2.01 -0.82 -15.73
C THR A 416 -3.17 0.17 -15.80
N TYR A 417 -4.40 -0.34 -15.80
CA TYR A 417 -5.65 0.43 -15.91
C TYR A 417 -6.54 0.25 -14.68
N ASP A 418 -7.31 1.28 -14.39
CA ASP A 418 -8.35 1.28 -13.37
C ASP A 418 -9.70 0.75 -13.88
N ASN A 419 -10.67 0.71 -12.98
CA ASN A 419 -12.03 0.24 -13.25
C ASN A 419 -12.82 1.13 -14.23
N LEU A 420 -12.30 2.31 -14.60
CA LEU A 420 -12.86 3.18 -15.64
C LEU A 420 -12.16 3.00 -16.98
N GLY A 421 -11.10 2.18 -17.05
CA GLY A 421 -10.29 1.97 -18.24
C GLY A 421 -9.21 3.04 -18.44
N ASP A 422 -9.00 3.92 -17.47
CA ASP A 422 -7.95 4.93 -17.49
C ASP A 422 -6.65 4.38 -16.88
N PRO A 423 -5.47 4.94 -17.22
CA PRO A 423 -4.22 4.56 -16.56
C PRO A 423 -4.28 4.73 -15.04
N ILE A 424 -3.62 3.82 -14.31
CA ILE A 424 -3.54 3.88 -12.85
C ILE A 424 -2.99 5.24 -12.38
N MET A 425 -3.72 5.87 -11.47
CA MET A 425 -3.33 7.12 -10.83
C MET A 425 -2.60 6.86 -9.51
N ALA A 426 -1.99 7.89 -8.95
CA ALA A 426 -1.37 7.88 -7.63
C ALA A 426 -1.73 9.12 -6.83
N HIS A 427 -1.87 8.97 -5.52
CA HIS A 427 -1.89 10.11 -4.61
C HIS A 427 -0.49 10.74 -4.51
N GLY A 428 -0.40 12.05 -4.72
CA GLY A 428 0.86 12.81 -4.63
C GLY A 428 1.07 13.47 -3.26
N PHE A 429 1.93 14.50 -3.21
CA PHE A 429 2.23 15.28 -1.99
C PHE A 429 1.09 16.21 -1.57
N ASP A 430 0.31 16.71 -2.53
CA ASP A 430 -0.91 17.46 -2.23
C ASP A 430 -2.01 16.48 -1.84
N LEU A 431 -2.68 16.76 -0.72
CA LEU A 431 -3.80 15.95 -0.27
C LEU A 431 -4.97 16.06 -1.26
N TYR A 432 -5.69 14.96 -1.47
CA TYR A 432 -6.86 14.89 -2.35
C TYR A 432 -6.60 15.17 -3.84
N THR A 433 -5.33 15.24 -4.27
CA THR A 433 -4.95 15.37 -5.68
C THR A 433 -4.39 14.06 -6.22
N LEU A 434 -4.72 13.76 -7.48
CA LEU A 434 -4.28 12.57 -8.21
C LEU A 434 -3.37 12.93 -9.37
N TYR A 435 -2.36 12.09 -9.60
CA TYR A 435 -1.40 12.22 -10.70
C TYR A 435 -1.32 10.88 -11.45
N THR A 436 -1.00 10.91 -12.73
CA THR A 436 -0.72 9.68 -13.48
C THR A 436 0.45 8.95 -12.83
N SER A 437 0.28 7.69 -12.48
CA SER A 437 1.35 6.91 -11.85
C SER A 437 2.35 6.44 -12.90
N ALA A 438 3.60 6.33 -12.48
CA ALA A 438 4.66 5.66 -13.24
C ALA A 438 4.90 4.22 -12.72
N PRO A 439 5.62 3.37 -13.47
CA PRO A 439 6.09 2.06 -12.99
C PRO A 439 6.77 2.10 -11.61
N PHE A 440 7.48 3.17 -11.23
CA PHE A 440 8.03 3.30 -9.87
C PHE A 440 6.97 3.44 -8.75
N GLY A 441 5.69 3.56 -9.09
CA GLY A 441 4.57 3.54 -8.15
C GLY A 441 3.82 2.21 -8.09
N PHE A 442 3.65 1.52 -9.22
CA PHE A 442 2.82 0.30 -9.31
C PHE A 442 3.55 -0.95 -9.82
N GLY A 443 4.85 -0.83 -10.14
CA GLY A 443 5.63 -1.89 -10.77
C GLY A 443 5.08 -2.26 -12.14
N ALA A 444 4.71 -3.53 -12.31
CA ALA A 444 4.04 -4.01 -13.51
C ALA A 444 2.54 -3.69 -13.57
N GLY A 445 1.93 -3.30 -12.44
CA GLY A 445 0.52 -2.94 -12.35
C GLY A 445 -0.23 -3.70 -11.24
N LEU A 446 -1.56 -3.57 -11.21
CA LEU A 446 -2.43 -4.30 -10.30
C LEU A 446 -2.45 -5.79 -10.66
N VAL A 447 -2.19 -6.64 -9.67
CA VAL A 447 -2.23 -8.10 -9.83
C VAL A 447 -3.56 -8.58 -10.43
N ASN A 448 -3.47 -9.50 -11.39
CA ASN A 448 -4.63 -10.17 -11.98
C ASN A 448 -4.51 -11.69 -11.74
N PRO A 449 -5.12 -12.22 -10.66
CA PRO A 449 -4.95 -13.62 -10.28
C PRO A 449 -5.41 -14.61 -11.36
N SER A 450 -6.48 -14.28 -12.07
CA SER A 450 -7.07 -15.16 -13.10
C SER A 450 -6.15 -15.29 -14.31
N HIS A 451 -5.57 -14.20 -14.80
CA HIS A 451 -4.64 -14.23 -15.93
C HIS A 451 -3.28 -14.80 -15.53
N ALA A 452 -2.83 -14.59 -14.29
CA ALA A 452 -1.55 -15.12 -13.80
C ALA A 452 -1.52 -16.68 -13.71
N LEU A 453 -2.66 -17.36 -13.78
CA LEU A 453 -2.72 -18.83 -13.86
C LEU A 453 -2.35 -19.37 -15.25
N ASP A 454 -2.57 -18.57 -16.30
CA ASP A 454 -2.25 -18.91 -17.69
C ASP A 454 -1.62 -17.69 -18.39
N PRO A 455 -0.34 -17.37 -18.07
CA PRO A 455 0.31 -16.17 -18.59
C PRO A 455 0.81 -16.32 -20.03
N GLY A 456 0.74 -17.53 -20.62
CA GLY A 456 1.35 -17.87 -21.92
C GLY A 456 2.88 -17.94 -21.87
N LEU A 457 3.54 -16.81 -21.63
CA LEU A 457 5.00 -16.71 -21.47
C LEU A 457 5.41 -16.29 -20.07
N ILE A 458 6.54 -16.84 -19.62
CA ILE A 458 7.23 -16.39 -18.40
C ILE A 458 8.71 -16.11 -18.64
N PHE A 459 9.28 -15.31 -17.76
CA PHE A 459 10.71 -15.04 -17.62
C PHE A 459 11.20 -15.82 -16.40
N SER A 460 12.18 -16.70 -16.60
CA SER A 460 12.76 -17.49 -15.52
C SER A 460 14.17 -16.98 -15.22
N ALA A 461 14.47 -16.84 -13.93
CA ALA A 461 15.80 -16.57 -13.40
C ALA A 461 16.11 -17.58 -12.28
N GLY A 462 17.32 -18.13 -12.30
CA GLY A 462 17.85 -19.06 -11.30
C GLY A 462 18.82 -18.40 -10.32
N TYR A 463 19.31 -19.19 -9.36
CA TYR A 463 20.29 -18.73 -8.37
C TYR A 463 21.55 -18.16 -9.03
N GLU A 464 22.09 -18.84 -10.04
CA GLU A 464 23.30 -18.39 -10.74
C GLU A 464 23.08 -17.05 -11.47
N ASP A 465 21.89 -16.80 -12.02
CA ASP A 465 21.57 -15.51 -12.64
C ASP A 465 21.61 -14.36 -11.63
N TYR A 466 21.15 -14.60 -10.39
CA TYR A 466 21.23 -13.61 -9.31
C TYR A 466 22.67 -13.38 -8.83
N ILE A 467 23.51 -14.41 -8.85
CA ILE A 467 24.94 -14.24 -8.58
C ILE A 467 25.59 -13.41 -9.69
N SER A 468 25.31 -13.70 -10.96
CA SER A 468 25.80 -12.90 -12.09
C SER A 468 25.31 -11.46 -12.04
N PHE A 469 24.06 -11.21 -11.60
CA PHE A 469 23.55 -9.87 -11.29
C PHE A 469 24.39 -9.17 -10.22
N LEU A 470 24.58 -9.79 -9.06
CA LEU A 470 25.37 -9.23 -7.95
C LEU A 470 26.80 -8.88 -8.39
N CYS A 471 27.43 -9.76 -9.17
CA CYS A 471 28.78 -9.57 -9.67
C CYS A 471 28.88 -8.51 -10.78
N SER A 472 27.76 -8.11 -11.39
CA SER A 472 27.72 -7.06 -12.42
C SER A 472 27.44 -5.65 -11.87
N LEU A 473 27.14 -5.53 -10.56
CA LEU A 473 26.93 -4.25 -9.90
C LEU A 473 28.19 -3.38 -9.95
N PRO A 474 28.05 -2.05 -10.06
CA PRO A 474 29.20 -1.16 -10.16
C PRO A 474 30.06 -1.23 -8.88
N ASN A 475 31.39 -1.23 -9.05
CA ASN A 475 32.38 -1.20 -7.96
C ASN A 475 32.30 -2.36 -6.94
N ILE A 476 31.75 -3.52 -7.34
CA ILE A 476 31.67 -4.69 -6.46
C ILE A 476 32.98 -5.50 -6.41
N ASP A 477 33.42 -5.85 -5.20
CA ASP A 477 34.43 -6.87 -4.98
C ASP A 477 33.79 -8.26 -5.03
N THR A 478 34.15 -9.04 -6.06
CA THR A 478 33.71 -10.42 -6.27
C THR A 478 34.01 -11.35 -5.08
N ALA A 479 35.05 -11.06 -4.29
CA ALA A 479 35.36 -11.82 -3.08
C ALA A 479 34.29 -11.65 -1.99
N ILE A 480 33.69 -10.44 -1.91
CA ILE A 480 32.59 -10.16 -0.98
C ILE A 480 31.35 -10.95 -1.38
N VAL A 481 31.01 -10.96 -2.68
CA VAL A 481 29.87 -11.75 -3.20
C VAL A 481 30.05 -13.23 -2.85
N LYS A 482 31.25 -13.77 -3.04
CA LYS A 482 31.57 -15.16 -2.69
C LYS A 482 31.49 -15.42 -1.19
N SER A 483 32.00 -14.52 -0.36
CA SER A 483 31.93 -14.64 1.10
C SER A 483 30.48 -14.61 1.60
N ALA A 484 29.66 -13.73 1.02
CA ALA A 484 28.27 -13.50 1.41
C ALA A 484 27.32 -14.62 0.96
N THR A 485 27.48 -15.10 -0.27
CA THR A 485 26.51 -16.02 -0.92
C THR A 485 27.05 -17.44 -1.11
N GLY A 486 28.37 -17.63 -1.05
CA GLY A 486 29.03 -18.86 -1.50
C GLY A 486 29.10 -19.02 -3.02
N GLY A 487 28.44 -18.14 -3.80
CA GLY A 487 28.49 -18.13 -5.26
C GLY A 487 29.81 -17.57 -5.80
N VAL A 488 30.28 -18.11 -6.92
CA VAL A 488 31.51 -17.62 -7.56
C VAL A 488 31.12 -16.80 -8.79
N CYS A 489 31.68 -15.58 -8.91
CA CYS A 489 31.53 -14.75 -10.10
C CYS A 489 32.22 -15.42 -11.29
N GLY A 490 31.45 -16.20 -12.06
CA GLY A 490 31.87 -16.95 -13.24
C GLY A 490 31.64 -16.15 -14.53
N GLU A 491 30.69 -16.60 -15.36
CA GLU A 491 30.25 -15.83 -16.53
C GLU A 491 29.40 -14.63 -16.06
N LEU A 492 29.97 -13.44 -16.24
CA LEU A 492 29.40 -12.18 -15.78
C LEU A 492 28.40 -11.64 -16.78
N PHE A 493 27.26 -11.17 -16.28
CA PHE A 493 26.46 -10.23 -17.05
C PHE A 493 27.28 -8.97 -17.33
N VAL A 494 27.11 -8.41 -18.53
CA VAL A 494 27.80 -7.16 -18.89
C VAL A 494 27.20 -6.01 -18.09
N ASN A 495 25.87 -6.05 -17.89
CA ASN A 495 25.16 -5.06 -17.06
C ASN A 495 24.18 -5.76 -16.12
N PRO A 496 23.85 -5.16 -14.96
CA PRO A 496 22.82 -5.69 -14.07
C PRO A 496 21.44 -5.79 -14.75
N SER A 497 21.17 -4.95 -15.75
CA SER A 497 19.95 -4.98 -16.57
C SER A 497 19.78 -6.25 -17.41
N ASP A 498 20.83 -7.08 -17.56
CA ASP A 498 20.76 -8.36 -18.29
C ASP A 498 20.07 -9.49 -17.49
N LEU A 499 19.82 -9.29 -16.18
CA LEU A 499 19.02 -10.22 -15.40
C LEU A 499 17.64 -10.41 -16.06
N ASN A 500 17.22 -11.68 -16.21
CA ASN A 500 16.03 -12.06 -16.98
C ASN A 500 14.72 -11.77 -16.22
N LEU A 501 14.46 -10.49 -15.91
CA LEU A 501 13.25 -10.00 -15.27
C LEU A 501 12.20 -9.60 -16.32
N PRO A 502 10.89 -9.66 -15.98
CA PRO A 502 9.78 -9.19 -16.81
C PRO A 502 9.68 -7.64 -16.84
N SER A 503 10.80 -6.93 -16.73
CA SER A 503 10.91 -5.47 -16.78
C SER A 503 12.31 -5.06 -17.24
N ILE A 504 12.45 -3.82 -17.72
CA ILE A 504 13.76 -3.24 -18.06
C ILE A 504 13.88 -1.86 -17.41
N THR A 505 14.80 -1.74 -16.46
CA THR A 505 15.20 -0.46 -15.87
C THR A 505 16.63 -0.16 -16.27
N ILE A 506 16.89 1.04 -16.79
CA ILE A 506 18.23 1.54 -17.06
C ILE A 506 18.35 2.91 -16.43
N THR A 507 19.22 3.01 -15.44
CA THR A 507 19.41 4.22 -14.63
C THR A 507 20.33 5.25 -15.26
N SER A 508 21.09 4.84 -16.28
CA SER A 508 21.95 5.70 -17.07
C SER A 508 22.17 5.06 -18.44
N LEU A 509 21.42 5.53 -19.45
CA LEU A 509 21.59 5.10 -20.83
C LEU A 509 22.44 6.12 -21.58
N ASN A 510 23.68 5.73 -21.88
CA ASN A 510 24.61 6.53 -22.69
C ASN A 510 24.71 5.94 -24.10
N GLY A 511 24.17 6.65 -25.09
CA GLY A 511 24.17 6.19 -26.48
C GLY A 511 23.23 5.01 -26.72
N SER A 512 23.78 3.80 -26.81
CA SER A 512 23.04 2.58 -27.14
C SER A 512 23.32 1.46 -26.13
N ARG A 513 22.30 0.68 -25.77
CA ARG A 513 22.45 -0.55 -24.98
C ARG A 513 21.59 -1.68 -25.56
N LEU A 514 22.19 -2.86 -25.71
CA LEU A 514 21.48 -4.10 -26.01
C LEU A 514 21.18 -4.82 -24.70
N VAL A 515 19.90 -5.14 -24.47
CA VAL A 515 19.41 -5.93 -23.35
C VAL A 515 18.86 -7.25 -23.89
N ARG A 516 19.20 -8.37 -23.25
CA ARG A 516 18.73 -9.70 -23.66
C ARG A 516 17.67 -10.20 -22.68
N ARG A 517 16.61 -10.79 -23.23
CA ARG A 517 15.58 -11.49 -22.45
C ARG A 517 15.31 -12.86 -23.03
N THR A 518 14.95 -13.80 -22.17
CA THR A 518 14.58 -15.16 -22.56
C THR A 518 13.20 -15.46 -22.00
N VAL A 519 12.26 -15.74 -22.90
CA VAL A 519 10.90 -16.15 -22.55
C VAL A 519 10.73 -17.64 -22.75
N MET A 520 9.90 -18.27 -21.93
CA MET A 520 9.50 -19.68 -22.05
C MET A 520 7.99 -19.77 -22.23
N ASN A 521 7.54 -20.63 -23.15
CA ASN A 521 6.11 -20.95 -23.30
C ASN A 521 5.69 -21.99 -22.26
N VAL A 522 4.82 -21.57 -21.33
CA VAL A 522 4.25 -22.45 -20.29
C VAL A 522 2.87 -22.98 -20.65
N GLY A 523 2.31 -22.54 -21.79
CA GLY A 523 1.06 -23.05 -22.33
C GLY A 523 1.19 -24.48 -22.86
N SER A 524 0.04 -25.13 -23.05
CA SER A 524 -0.05 -26.50 -23.57
C SER A 524 0.01 -26.60 -25.11
N LYS A 525 0.03 -25.45 -25.79
CA LYS A 525 0.00 -25.36 -27.26
C LYS A 525 1.11 -24.45 -27.77
N ALA A 526 1.54 -24.71 -29.00
CA ALA A 526 2.42 -23.78 -29.70
C ALA A 526 1.64 -22.50 -30.03
N GLU A 527 2.26 -21.36 -29.80
CA GLU A 527 1.63 -20.06 -29.98
C GLU A 527 2.55 -19.10 -30.75
N THR A 528 1.95 -18.21 -31.53
CA THR A 528 2.68 -17.17 -32.26
C THR A 528 2.48 -15.83 -31.56
N TYR A 529 3.59 -15.18 -31.22
CA TYR A 529 3.61 -13.87 -30.58
C TYR A 529 4.09 -12.80 -31.55
N VAL A 530 3.46 -11.63 -31.49
CA VAL A 530 3.89 -10.40 -32.17
C VAL A 530 4.37 -9.40 -31.12
N SER A 531 5.54 -8.82 -31.36
CA SER A 531 6.18 -7.85 -30.48
C SER A 531 5.76 -6.43 -30.86
N ALA A 532 5.22 -5.68 -29.90
CA ALA A 532 4.89 -4.26 -30.03
C ALA A 532 5.60 -3.46 -28.95
N VAL A 533 5.91 -2.19 -29.26
CA VAL A 533 6.68 -1.32 -28.36
C VAL A 533 6.03 0.05 -28.27
N LEU A 534 5.75 0.47 -27.04
CA LEU A 534 5.49 1.85 -26.67
C LEU A 534 6.81 2.44 -26.13
N ALA A 535 7.53 3.16 -26.99
CA ALA A 535 8.86 3.64 -26.66
C ALA A 535 8.82 4.75 -25.59
N PRO A 536 9.76 4.74 -24.60
CA PRO A 536 9.93 5.86 -23.69
C PRO A 536 10.30 7.14 -24.43
N LYS A 537 9.86 8.29 -23.91
CA LYS A 537 10.21 9.59 -24.48
C LYS A 537 11.74 9.75 -24.55
N GLY A 538 12.26 10.18 -25.69
CA GLY A 538 13.71 10.37 -25.88
C GLY A 538 14.53 9.10 -26.10
N VAL A 539 13.88 7.93 -26.17
CA VAL A 539 14.53 6.64 -26.40
C VAL A 539 13.85 5.91 -27.57
N MET A 540 14.62 5.45 -28.53
CA MET A 540 14.18 4.49 -29.54
C MET A 540 14.41 3.07 -29.03
N VAL A 541 13.42 2.21 -29.22
CA VAL A 541 13.45 0.81 -28.75
C VAL A 541 13.17 -0.11 -29.93
N ASP A 542 14.13 -0.97 -30.28
CA ASP A 542 13.98 -2.02 -31.29
C ASP A 542 13.98 -3.39 -30.63
N ILE A 543 13.07 -4.27 -31.03
CA ILE A 543 12.95 -5.64 -30.50
C ILE A 543 13.05 -6.66 -31.63
N GLN A 544 13.95 -7.63 -31.46
CA GLN A 544 14.16 -8.72 -32.41
C GLN A 544 14.04 -10.09 -31.72
N PRO A 545 13.30 -11.04 -32.31
CA PRO A 545 12.50 -10.90 -33.53
C PRO A 545 11.20 -10.11 -33.30
N SER A 546 10.65 -9.51 -34.37
CA SER A 546 9.38 -8.77 -34.32
C SER A 546 8.16 -9.68 -34.16
N TRP A 547 8.30 -10.96 -34.49
CA TRP A 547 7.34 -12.02 -34.19
C TRP A 547 8.05 -13.37 -34.12
N PHE A 548 7.47 -14.34 -33.41
CA PHE A 548 8.01 -15.69 -33.32
C PHE A 548 6.92 -16.70 -33.00
N LYS A 549 7.15 -17.97 -33.33
CA LYS A 549 6.32 -19.10 -32.90
C LYS A 549 7.13 -19.94 -31.93
N ILE A 550 6.54 -20.32 -30.81
CA ILE A 550 7.21 -21.04 -29.72
C ILE A 550 6.37 -22.25 -29.31
N ALA A 551 6.96 -23.45 -29.31
CA ALA A 551 6.27 -24.65 -28.86
C ALA A 551 6.21 -24.71 -27.32
N PRO A 552 5.33 -25.55 -26.73
CA PRO A 552 5.29 -25.75 -25.29
C PRO A 552 6.66 -26.12 -24.72
N GLN A 553 7.05 -25.51 -23.60
CA GLN A 553 8.34 -25.70 -22.91
C GLN A 553 9.58 -25.26 -23.71
N GLU A 554 9.44 -24.71 -24.91
CA GLU A 554 10.56 -24.09 -25.63
C GLU A 554 10.81 -22.68 -25.11
N THR A 555 12.02 -22.20 -25.36
CA THR A 555 12.46 -20.84 -25.03
C THR A 555 12.72 -20.03 -26.30
N GLN A 556 12.51 -18.72 -26.21
CA GLN A 556 12.83 -17.76 -27.25
C GLN A 556 13.66 -16.62 -26.66
N HIS A 557 14.73 -16.25 -27.35
CA HIS A 557 15.53 -15.08 -27.00
C HIS A 557 14.99 -13.82 -27.70
N LEU A 558 14.91 -12.74 -26.94
CA LEU A 558 14.55 -11.41 -27.38
C LEU A 558 15.76 -10.50 -27.22
N HIS A 559 16.13 -9.82 -28.30
CA HIS A 559 17.19 -8.82 -28.34
C HIS A 559 16.55 -7.44 -28.39
N ILE A 560 16.76 -6.64 -27.36
CA ILE A 560 16.10 -5.35 -27.19
C ILE A 560 17.18 -4.26 -27.21
N THR A 561 17.21 -3.46 -28.27
CA THR A 561 18.18 -2.39 -28.45
C THR A 561 17.55 -1.06 -28.08
N LEU A 562 18.18 -0.35 -27.14
CA LEU A 562 17.73 0.93 -26.61
C LEU A 562 18.72 2.02 -27.04
N ASN A 563 18.24 3.02 -27.79
CA ASN A 563 19.07 4.10 -28.32
C ASN A 563 18.53 5.45 -27.85
N VAL A 564 19.39 6.28 -27.27
CA VAL A 564 19.04 7.66 -26.93
C VAL A 564 18.85 8.46 -28.22
N THR A 565 17.65 9.01 -28.41
CA THR A 565 17.35 9.95 -29.50
C THR A 565 17.35 11.39 -29.00
N GLN A 566 16.97 11.59 -27.74
CA GLN A 566 16.99 12.87 -27.07
C GLN A 566 17.34 12.63 -25.60
N PRO A 567 18.42 13.24 -25.09
CA PRO A 567 18.74 13.14 -23.68
C PRO A 567 17.73 13.94 -22.85
N LEU A 568 17.34 13.40 -21.70
CA LEU A 568 16.39 14.00 -20.76
C LEU A 568 16.92 13.75 -19.34
N ASP A 569 16.90 14.78 -18.51
CA ASP A 569 17.36 14.73 -17.10
C ASP A 569 16.26 14.16 -16.17
N GLU A 570 15.53 13.15 -16.65
CA GLU A 570 14.45 12.49 -15.93
C GLU A 570 14.24 11.06 -16.44
N PHE A 571 13.67 10.20 -15.58
CA PHE A 571 13.20 8.89 -16.02
C PHE A 571 12.02 9.03 -16.97
N THR A 572 12.07 8.26 -18.04
CA THR A 572 11.00 8.13 -19.03
C THR A 572 10.50 6.70 -19.08
N PHE A 573 9.22 6.55 -19.39
CA PHE A 573 8.52 5.27 -19.26
C PHE A 573 7.93 4.82 -20.58
N GLY A 574 7.93 3.50 -20.78
CA GLY A 574 7.37 2.84 -21.94
C GLY A 574 6.99 1.40 -21.61
N GLU A 575 6.65 0.63 -22.62
CA GLU A 575 6.22 -0.76 -22.46
C GLU A 575 6.55 -1.57 -23.71
N ILE A 576 6.93 -2.83 -23.53
CA ILE A 576 6.94 -3.83 -24.58
C ILE A 576 5.78 -4.79 -24.34
N VAL A 577 5.01 -5.07 -25.39
CA VAL A 577 3.85 -5.96 -25.33
C VAL A 577 4.04 -7.08 -26.34
N LEU A 578 4.01 -8.33 -25.88
CA LEU A 578 3.96 -9.51 -26.73
C LEU A 578 2.52 -10.01 -26.78
N THR A 579 1.90 -9.94 -27.95
CA THR A 579 0.50 -10.38 -28.16
C THR A 579 0.50 -11.74 -28.85
N GLY A 580 -0.06 -12.74 -28.18
CA GLY A 580 -0.14 -14.11 -28.65
C GLY A 580 -1.42 -14.39 -29.45
N SER A 581 -1.35 -15.34 -30.37
CA SER A 581 -2.49 -15.77 -31.21
C SER A 581 -3.60 -16.49 -30.44
N LEU A 582 -3.39 -16.83 -29.16
CA LEU A 582 -4.36 -17.46 -28.26
C LEU A 582 -4.82 -16.49 -27.15
N ASP A 583 -4.83 -15.19 -27.44
CA ASP A 583 -5.27 -14.10 -26.54
C ASP A 583 -4.38 -13.87 -25.30
N HIS A 584 -3.19 -14.46 -25.24
CA HIS A 584 -2.19 -14.11 -24.24
C HIS A 584 -1.58 -12.72 -24.51
N VAL A 585 -1.47 -11.90 -23.48
CA VAL A 585 -0.81 -10.59 -23.53
C VAL A 585 0.24 -10.53 -22.44
N VAL A 586 1.51 -10.41 -22.85
CA VAL A 586 2.67 -10.41 -21.95
C VAL A 586 3.30 -9.03 -22.00
N LYS A 587 3.26 -8.32 -20.87
CA LYS A 587 3.75 -6.94 -20.77
C LYS A 587 5.09 -6.87 -20.04
N MET A 588 5.94 -5.95 -20.49
CA MET A 588 7.21 -5.61 -19.86
C MET A 588 7.35 -4.09 -19.75
N PRO A 589 7.25 -3.50 -18.54
CA PRO A 589 7.46 -2.07 -18.36
C PRO A 589 8.93 -1.68 -18.61
N LEU A 590 9.11 -0.49 -19.20
CA LEU A 590 10.40 0.14 -19.45
C LEU A 590 10.52 1.40 -18.58
N SER A 591 11.64 1.54 -17.86
CA SER A 591 11.98 2.72 -17.04
C SER A 591 13.41 3.16 -17.35
N ILE A 592 13.58 4.18 -18.20
CA ILE A 592 14.86 4.54 -18.79
C ILE A 592 15.22 5.98 -18.46
N PHE A 593 16.45 6.22 -17.99
CA PHE A 593 17.04 7.55 -17.83
C PHE A 593 18.00 7.83 -19.01
N PRO A 594 17.60 8.63 -20.02
CA PRO A 594 18.42 8.89 -21.20
C PRO A 594 19.40 10.04 -20.96
N ASN A 595 20.69 9.74 -20.83
CA ASN A 595 21.72 10.73 -20.50
C ASN A 595 22.29 11.47 -21.72
N VAL A 596 22.79 12.68 -21.47
CA VAL A 596 23.63 13.42 -22.42
C VAL A 596 25.01 12.74 -22.44
N ILE A 597 25.54 12.48 -23.65
CA ILE A 597 26.89 11.93 -23.85
C ILE A 597 27.95 12.89 -23.33
#